data_AF-A0A7S0JB78-F1
#
_entry.id   AF-A0A7S0JB78-F1
#
_cell.length_a   1.000
_cell.length_b   1.000
_cell.length_c   1.000
_cell.angle_alpha   90.00
_cell.angle_beta   90.00
_cell.angle_gamma   90.00
#
_symmetry.space_group_name_H-M   'P 1'
#
loop_
_entity.id
_entity.type
_entity.pdbx_description
1 polymer ?
#
loop_
_entity_poly.entity_id
_entity_poly.type
_entity_poly.pdbx_seq_one_letter_code
_entity_poly.pdbx_strand_id
1 'polypeptide(L)'
;HGPSGSGKIAVVRSVLEQLRVRAAFLNCTACTSPRSLYENTLSQLHSHTACASNGYSPWAAIENSAAFVAGINETLTEVGRVCIVLNHAELLTQHPDVIPTLLSLPKLCQDERVHTIFVDEAPWADFHATTRFADVLTVRFAANTKEQLKAVLSRERGVRLAAEIGISEAD
;
A
#
# COMPACT_ATOMS: atom_id res chain seq x y z
N HIS A 1 5.72 4.09 10.28
CA HIS A 1 4.78 4.42 11.36
C HIS A 1 4.78 5.92 11.65
N GLY A 2 3.80 6.44 12.39
CA GLY A 2 3.70 7.86 12.77
C GLY A 2 2.24 8.29 12.92
N PRO A 3 1.95 9.43 13.56
CA PRO A 3 0.58 9.82 13.92
C PRO A 3 -0.35 9.94 12.70
N SER A 4 -1.65 9.80 12.92
CA SER A 4 -2.66 10.15 11.92
C SER A 4 -2.47 11.57 11.36
N GLY A 5 -2.75 11.76 10.07
CA GLY A 5 -2.59 13.06 9.40
C GLY A 5 -1.14 13.47 9.09
N SER A 6 -0.13 12.63 9.35
CA SER A 6 1.27 12.90 8.96
C SER A 6 1.57 12.70 7.46
N GLY A 7 0.57 12.38 6.63
CA GLY A 7 0.73 12.25 5.19
C GLY A 7 1.43 10.96 4.71
N LYS A 8 1.61 9.96 5.58
CA LYS A 8 2.33 8.69 5.28
C LYS A 8 1.95 8.07 3.93
N ILE A 9 0.65 7.81 3.72
CA ILE A 9 0.13 7.20 2.49
C ILE A 9 0.34 8.12 1.27
N ALA A 10 0.15 9.44 1.43
CA ALA A 10 0.35 10.39 0.33
C ALA A 10 1.81 10.45 -0.12
N VAL A 11 2.75 10.45 0.83
CA VAL A 11 4.20 10.41 0.54
C VAL A 11 4.58 9.10 -0.13
N VAL A 12 4.17 7.96 0.44
CA VAL A 12 4.46 6.62 -0.15
C VAL A 12 3.89 6.52 -1.56
N ARG A 13 2.66 7.00 -1.77
CA ARG A 13 2.02 7.03 -3.09
C ARG A 13 2.81 7.87 -4.09
N SER A 14 3.11 9.12 -3.73
CA SER A 14 3.88 10.03 -4.58
C SER A 14 5.24 9.45 -4.98
N VAL A 15 5.94 8.82 -4.03
CA VAL A 15 7.24 8.16 -4.31
C VAL A 15 7.09 6.98 -5.26
N LEU A 16 6.14 6.07 -5.01
CA LEU A 16 5.93 4.90 -5.87
C LEU A 16 5.49 5.29 -7.29
N GLU A 17 4.68 6.34 -7.43
CA GLU A 17 4.27 6.90 -8.72
C GLU A 17 5.46 7.49 -9.48
N GLN A 18 6.31 8.28 -8.83
CA GLN A 18 7.53 8.84 -9.44
C GLN A 18 8.52 7.75 -9.87
N LEU A 19 8.63 6.68 -9.08
CA LEU A 19 9.44 5.51 -9.40
C LEU A 19 8.78 4.57 -10.42
N ARG A 20 7.55 4.86 -10.88
CA ARG A 20 6.75 4.06 -11.79
C ARG A 20 6.59 2.60 -11.35
N VAL A 21 6.45 2.38 -10.04
CA VAL A 21 6.26 1.04 -9.47
C VAL A 21 4.77 0.68 -9.50
N ARG A 22 4.43 -0.52 -9.96
CA ARG A 22 3.05 -1.01 -9.87
C ARG A 22 2.73 -1.28 -8.40
N ALA A 23 1.74 -0.58 -7.86
CA ALA A 23 1.43 -0.67 -6.45
C ALA A 23 -0.06 -0.91 -6.18
N ALA A 24 -0.34 -1.77 -5.19
CA ALA A 24 -1.66 -1.92 -4.60
C ALA A 24 -1.70 -1.15 -3.27
N PHE A 25 -2.73 -0.33 -3.07
CA PHE A 25 -2.98 0.40 -1.83
C PHE A 25 -4.20 -0.17 -1.15
N LEU A 26 -3.97 -0.90 -0.08
CA LEU A 26 -5.02 -1.56 0.69
C LEU A 26 -5.27 -0.83 2.00
N ASN A 27 -6.54 -0.78 2.38
CA ASN A 27 -6.94 -0.44 3.73
C ASN A 27 -7.37 -1.72 4.45
N CYS A 28 -6.62 -2.12 5.48
CA CYS A 28 -6.88 -3.33 6.23
C CYS A 28 -8.22 -3.27 6.98
N THR A 29 -8.78 -2.08 7.24
CA THR A 29 -10.13 -1.96 7.82
C THR A 29 -11.23 -2.50 6.90
N ALA A 30 -11.00 -2.46 5.59
CA ALA A 30 -11.94 -2.94 4.58
C ALA A 30 -11.72 -4.43 4.23
N CYS A 31 -10.64 -5.04 4.70
CA CYS A 31 -10.28 -6.42 4.40
C CYS A 31 -10.66 -7.31 5.59
N THR A 32 -11.82 -7.96 5.51
CA THR A 32 -12.38 -8.77 6.61
C THR A 32 -11.80 -10.19 6.69
N SER A 33 -11.02 -10.60 5.69
CA SER A 33 -10.39 -11.91 5.63
C SER A 33 -9.08 -11.90 4.81
N PRO A 34 -8.16 -12.85 5.04
CA PRO A 34 -6.96 -13.04 4.21
C PRO A 34 -7.27 -13.16 2.72
N ARG A 35 -8.35 -13.90 2.39
CA ARG A 35 -8.82 -14.06 1.02
C ARG A 35 -9.16 -12.72 0.38
N SER A 36 -9.99 -11.92 1.04
CA SER A 36 -10.40 -10.60 0.52
C SER A 36 -9.19 -9.67 0.32
N LEU A 37 -8.18 -9.76 1.20
CA LEU A 37 -6.95 -9.00 1.08
C LEU A 37 -6.15 -9.41 -0.17
N TYR A 38 -5.98 -10.71 -0.40
CA TYR A 38 -5.25 -11.22 -1.58
C TYR A 38 -5.97 -10.89 -2.89
N GLU A 39 -7.29 -11.10 -2.94
CA GLU A 39 -8.11 -10.81 -4.13
C GLU A 39 -8.12 -9.31 -4.47
N ASN A 40 -8.24 -8.44 -3.47
CA ASN A 40 -8.18 -6.99 -3.66
C ASN A 40 -6.77 -6.54 -4.11
N THR A 41 -5.72 -7.14 -3.54
CA THR A 41 -4.33 -6.87 -3.95
C THR A 41 -4.15 -7.15 -5.45
N LEU A 42 -4.48 -8.36 -5.90
CA LEU A 42 -4.30 -8.75 -7.30
C LEU A 42 -5.20 -7.94 -8.23
N SER A 43 -6.44 -7.67 -7.82
CA SER A 43 -7.34 -6.84 -8.62
C SER A 43 -6.76 -5.44 -8.87
N GLN A 44 -6.19 -4.80 -7.85
CA GLN A 44 -5.52 -3.50 -8.03
C GLN A 44 -4.26 -3.61 -8.90
N LEU A 45 -3.45 -4.65 -8.70
CA LEU A 45 -2.23 -4.85 -9.49
C LEU A 45 -2.51 -5.07 -10.98
N HIS A 46 -3.59 -5.77 -11.32
CA HIS A 46 -4.02 -5.99 -12.71
C HIS A 46 -4.98 -4.91 -13.24
N SER A 47 -5.19 -3.82 -12.49
CA SER A 47 -6.15 -2.75 -12.84
C SER A 47 -7.57 -3.26 -13.10
N HIS A 48 -7.95 -4.36 -12.45
CA HIS A 48 -9.27 -4.96 -12.53
C HIS A 48 -10.22 -4.30 -11.55
N THR A 49 -11.43 -3.98 -12.01
CA THR A 49 -12.49 -3.41 -11.19
C THR A 49 -13.74 -4.28 -11.28
N ALA A 50 -14.23 -4.74 -10.13
CA ALA A 50 -15.50 -5.45 -10.03
C ALA A 50 -16.64 -4.51 -10.46
N CYS A 51 -17.41 -4.90 -11.47
CA CYS A 51 -18.46 -4.08 -12.06
C CYS A 51 -19.63 -4.96 -12.55
N ALA A 52 -20.76 -4.34 -12.88
CA ALA A 52 -21.95 -5.08 -13.30
C ALA A 52 -21.69 -5.99 -14.53
N SER A 53 -20.81 -5.58 -15.45
CA SER A 53 -20.50 -6.36 -16.65
C SER A 53 -19.65 -7.62 -16.39
N ASN A 54 -18.93 -7.68 -15.26
CA ASN A 54 -18.16 -8.87 -14.86
C ASN A 54 -18.82 -9.61 -13.68
N GLY A 55 -20.09 -9.32 -13.38
CA GLY A 55 -20.81 -9.95 -12.27
C GLY A 55 -20.23 -9.62 -10.90
N TYR A 56 -19.53 -8.49 -10.76
CA TYR A 56 -18.82 -8.08 -9.55
C TYR A 56 -17.76 -9.09 -9.08
N SER A 57 -17.17 -9.84 -10.01
CA SER A 57 -16.14 -10.84 -9.70
C SER A 57 -14.75 -10.20 -9.48
N PRO A 58 -13.93 -10.76 -8.57
CA PRO A 58 -12.52 -10.37 -8.44
C PRO A 58 -11.73 -10.79 -9.69
N TRP A 59 -10.50 -10.28 -9.82
CA TRP A 59 -9.62 -10.67 -10.94
C TRP A 59 -9.37 -12.18 -10.99
N ALA A 60 -9.12 -12.78 -9.82
CA ALA A 60 -9.06 -14.22 -9.64
C ALA A 60 -9.65 -14.61 -8.29
N ALA A 61 -10.27 -15.79 -8.22
CA ALA A 61 -10.67 -16.39 -6.96
C ALA A 61 -9.44 -17.00 -6.28
N ILE A 62 -9.11 -16.54 -5.07
CA ILE A 62 -7.89 -16.97 -4.38
C ILE A 62 -8.25 -17.94 -3.28
N GLU A 63 -7.94 -19.23 -3.47
CA GLU A 63 -8.25 -20.27 -2.49
C GLU A 63 -7.21 -20.41 -1.38
N ASN A 64 -5.95 -20.05 -1.68
CA ASN A 64 -4.83 -20.18 -0.77
C ASN A 64 -3.71 -19.18 -1.10
N SER A 65 -2.70 -19.10 -0.24
CA SER A 65 -1.55 -18.21 -0.41
C SER A 65 -0.67 -18.57 -1.62
N ALA A 66 -0.65 -19.82 -2.08
CA ALA A 66 0.12 -20.22 -3.26
C ALA A 66 -0.48 -19.63 -4.55
N ALA A 67 -1.82 -19.60 -4.66
CA ALA A 67 -2.50 -18.92 -5.76
C ALA A 67 -2.23 -17.41 -5.76
N PHE A 68 -2.15 -16.81 -4.57
CA PHE A 68 -1.75 -15.40 -4.43
C PHE A 68 -0.33 -15.14 -4.94
N VAL A 69 0.65 -15.96 -4.53
CA VAL A 69 2.05 -15.86 -4.99
C VAL A 69 2.14 -16.03 -6.52
N ALA A 70 1.39 -16.96 -7.10
CA ALA A 70 1.35 -17.15 -8.55
C ALA A 70 0.86 -15.88 -9.28
N GLY A 71 -0.21 -15.24 -8.80
CA GLY A 71 -0.71 -13.98 -9.38
C GLY A 71 0.30 -12.82 -9.24
N ILE A 72 1.04 -12.75 -8.13
CA ILE A 72 2.11 -11.75 -7.97
C ILE A 72 3.23 -12.00 -8.99
N ASN A 73 3.63 -13.25 -9.21
CA ASN A 73 4.64 -13.61 -10.22
C ASN A 73 4.21 -13.26 -11.65
N GLU A 74 2.93 -13.44 -11.97
CA GLU A 74 2.35 -12.99 -13.25
C GLU A 74 2.49 -11.47 -13.39
N THR A 75 2.06 -10.71 -12.37
CA THR A 75 2.23 -9.25 -12.36
C THR A 75 3.71 -8.85 -12.51
N LEU A 76 4.62 -9.49 -11.77
CA LEU A 76 6.06 -9.21 -11.82
C LEU A 76 6.66 -9.43 -13.22
N THR A 77 6.16 -10.43 -13.94
CA THR A 77 6.59 -10.72 -15.32
C THR A 77 6.14 -9.61 -16.28
N GLU A 78 4.95 -9.05 -16.06
CA GLU A 78 4.38 -7.98 -16.89
C GLU A 78 4.99 -6.59 -16.62
N VAL A 79 5.13 -6.22 -15.35
CA VAL A 79 5.44 -4.83 -14.95
C VAL A 79 6.81 -4.66 -14.30
N GLY A 80 7.50 -5.77 -14.01
CA GLY A 80 8.86 -5.79 -13.50
C GLY A 80 9.02 -5.51 -12.01
N ARG A 81 8.26 -4.58 -11.40
CA ARG A 81 8.35 -4.27 -9.96
C ARG A 81 6.98 -4.04 -9.34
N VAL A 82 6.75 -4.69 -8.20
CA VAL A 82 5.46 -4.68 -7.49
C VAL A 82 5.65 -4.21 -6.05
N CYS A 83 4.75 -3.35 -5.58
CA CYS A 83 4.69 -2.95 -4.18
C CYS A 83 3.28 -3.11 -3.60
N ILE A 84 3.17 -3.67 -2.41
CA ILE A 84 1.91 -3.85 -1.69
C ILE A 84 1.95 -2.93 -0.47
N VAL A 85 1.07 -1.94 -0.43
CA VAL A 85 1.00 -0.95 0.65
C VAL A 85 -0.23 -1.24 1.50
N LEU A 86 -0.03 -1.51 2.78
CA LEU A 86 -1.07 -1.89 3.74
C LEU A 86 -1.23 -0.79 4.78
N ASN A 87 -2.36 -0.08 4.71
CA ASN A 87 -2.73 0.93 5.71
C ASN A 87 -3.53 0.29 6.85
N HIS A 88 -3.29 0.73 8.09
CA HIS A 88 -3.85 0.10 9.30
C HIS A 88 -3.44 -1.37 9.43
N ALA A 89 -2.18 -1.66 9.13
CA ALA A 89 -1.62 -3.01 9.20
C ALA A 89 -1.61 -3.59 10.63
N GLU A 90 -1.77 -2.78 11.68
CA GLU A 90 -2.02 -3.28 13.04
C GLU A 90 -3.20 -4.27 13.10
N LEU A 91 -4.18 -4.15 12.21
CA LEU A 91 -5.33 -5.05 12.11
C LEU A 91 -4.98 -6.45 11.59
N LEU A 92 -3.85 -6.61 10.89
CA LEU A 92 -3.38 -7.91 10.39
C LEU A 92 -2.97 -8.86 11.53
N THR A 93 -2.80 -8.35 12.75
CA THR A 93 -2.59 -9.19 13.95
C THR A 93 -3.74 -10.17 14.22
N GLN A 94 -4.94 -9.89 13.70
CA GLN A 94 -6.10 -10.78 13.74
C GLN A 94 -5.95 -12.00 12.82
N HIS A 95 -5.02 -11.94 11.86
CA HIS A 95 -4.73 -12.98 10.87
C HIS A 95 -3.22 -13.31 10.88
N PRO A 96 -2.75 -14.09 11.86
CA PRO A 96 -1.32 -14.28 12.12
C PRO A 96 -0.55 -14.99 11.00
N ASP A 97 -1.24 -15.66 10.09
CA ASP A 97 -0.70 -16.32 8.90
C ASP A 97 -0.40 -15.37 7.73
N VAL A 98 -1.07 -14.21 7.69
CA VAL A 98 -0.93 -13.22 6.60
C VAL A 98 0.42 -12.50 6.68
N ILE A 99 0.81 -12.01 7.86
CA ILE A 99 2.04 -11.22 8.03
C ILE A 99 3.30 -12.01 7.59
N PRO A 100 3.53 -13.26 8.04
CA PRO A 100 4.67 -14.05 7.58
C PRO A 100 4.67 -14.27 6.07
N THR A 101 3.49 -14.48 5.47
CA THR A 101 3.34 -14.66 4.02
C THR A 101 3.78 -13.38 3.29
N LEU A 102 3.28 -12.23 3.71
CA LEU A 102 3.60 -10.92 3.13
C LEU A 102 5.06 -10.51 3.28
N LEU A 103 5.67 -10.80 4.43
CA LEU A 103 7.11 -10.56 4.67
C LEU A 103 7.99 -11.51 3.87
N SER A 104 7.51 -12.72 3.61
CA SER A 104 8.25 -13.74 2.86
C SER A 104 8.01 -13.67 1.36
N LEU A 105 7.18 -12.74 0.86
CA LEU A 105 6.84 -12.62 -0.56
C LEU A 105 8.07 -12.62 -1.48
N PRO A 106 9.16 -11.88 -1.22
CA PRO A 106 10.35 -11.94 -2.08
C PRO A 106 10.93 -13.36 -2.20
N LYS A 107 10.93 -14.11 -1.08
CA LYS A 107 11.41 -15.49 -1.03
C LYS A 107 10.45 -16.46 -1.71
N LEU A 108 9.14 -16.27 -1.50
CA LEU A 108 8.08 -17.10 -2.09
C LEU A 108 7.98 -16.91 -3.61
N CYS A 109 8.16 -15.68 -4.08
CA CYS A 109 8.19 -15.33 -5.50
C CYS A 109 9.55 -15.66 -6.15
N GLN A 110 10.59 -15.89 -5.35
CA GLN A 110 11.98 -16.00 -5.80
C GLN A 110 12.44 -14.77 -6.61
N ASP A 111 11.92 -13.60 -6.25
CA ASP A 111 12.15 -12.33 -6.94
C ASP A 111 12.25 -11.18 -5.94
N GLU A 112 13.33 -10.41 -5.99
CA GLU A 112 13.56 -9.29 -5.07
C GLU A 112 12.77 -8.02 -5.44
N ARG A 113 12.06 -8.01 -6.58
CA ARG A 113 11.31 -6.85 -7.08
C ARG A 113 9.89 -6.76 -6.53
N VAL A 114 9.52 -7.61 -5.58
CA VAL A 114 8.28 -7.49 -4.79
C VAL A 114 8.58 -6.96 -3.40
N HIS A 115 7.84 -5.95 -2.97
CA HIS A 115 8.01 -5.36 -1.63
C HIS A 115 6.67 -5.11 -0.95
N THR A 116 6.65 -5.30 0.37
CA THR A 116 5.49 -4.98 1.21
C THR A 116 5.82 -3.81 2.12
N ILE A 117 4.95 -2.80 2.17
CA ILE A 117 5.05 -1.63 3.04
C ILE A 117 3.88 -1.63 4.01
N PHE A 118 4.18 -1.67 5.31
CA PHE A 118 3.20 -1.57 6.39
C PHE A 118 3.13 -0.14 6.91
N VAL A 119 1.92 0.42 6.99
CA VAL A 119 1.68 1.81 7.37
C VAL A 119 0.72 1.86 8.55
N ASP A 120 1.33 2.11 9.72
CA ASP A 120 0.62 2.16 11.00
C ASP A 120 0.87 3.47 11.74
N GLU A 121 0.09 3.68 12.80
CA GLU A 121 0.34 4.76 13.75
C GLU A 121 1.45 4.43 14.74
N ALA A 122 1.38 3.26 15.39
CA ALA A 122 2.40 2.82 16.33
C ALA A 122 3.58 2.10 15.64
N PRO A 123 4.73 2.01 16.32
CA PRO A 123 5.88 1.24 15.86
C PRO A 123 5.55 -0.24 15.58
N TRP A 124 6.28 -0.83 14.62
CA TRP A 124 6.16 -2.24 14.27
C TRP A 124 6.31 -3.18 15.48
N ALA A 125 7.25 -2.87 16.37
CA ALA A 125 7.55 -3.68 17.55
C ALA A 125 6.35 -3.86 18.51
N ASP A 126 5.41 -2.91 18.53
CA ASP A 126 4.30 -2.91 19.49
C ASP A 126 3.20 -3.91 19.10
N PHE A 127 3.00 -4.15 17.80
CA PHE A 127 1.94 -5.04 17.28
C PHE A 127 2.48 -6.38 16.80
N HIS A 128 3.75 -6.43 16.46
CA HIS A 128 4.37 -7.58 15.77
C HIS A 128 5.44 -8.27 16.62
N ALA A 129 5.45 -8.04 17.94
CA ALA A 129 6.35 -8.72 18.89
C ALA A 129 6.25 -10.25 18.84
N THR A 130 5.08 -10.79 18.50
CA THR A 130 4.84 -12.23 18.39
C THR A 130 5.45 -12.83 17.11
N THR A 131 5.58 -12.04 16.05
CA THR A 131 6.27 -12.45 14.83
C THR A 131 7.77 -12.28 15.02
N ARG A 132 8.47 -13.35 15.41
CA ARG A 132 9.94 -13.45 15.40
C ARG A 132 10.55 -13.38 13.97
N PHE A 133 9.85 -12.75 13.03
CA PHE A 133 10.21 -12.67 11.62
C PHE A 133 11.05 -11.42 11.33
N ALA A 134 11.81 -11.53 10.23
CA ALA A 134 12.76 -10.62 9.59
C ALA A 134 12.82 -9.16 10.09
N ASP A 135 14.05 -8.63 10.17
CA ASP A 135 14.31 -7.22 10.44
C ASP A 135 13.58 -6.33 9.41
N VAL A 136 12.51 -5.66 9.85
CA VAL A 136 11.72 -4.76 9.00
C VAL A 136 12.31 -3.36 9.09
N LEU A 137 12.74 -2.82 7.94
CA LEU A 137 13.20 -1.45 7.86
C LEU A 137 12.08 -0.50 8.32
N THR A 138 12.34 0.21 9.42
CA THR A 138 11.34 1.05 10.06
C THR A 138 11.61 2.52 9.77
N VAL A 139 10.63 3.22 9.18
CA VAL A 139 10.66 4.67 8.95
C VAL A 139 9.61 5.36 9.84
N ARG A 140 10.03 6.41 10.56
CA ARG A 140 9.17 7.22 11.42
C ARG A 140 8.78 8.53 10.75
N PHE A 141 7.48 8.78 10.65
CA PHE A 141 6.92 10.07 10.27
C PHE A 141 6.61 10.87 11.55
N ALA A 142 7.17 12.07 11.66
CA ALA A 142 6.87 12.96 12.77
C ALA A 142 5.50 13.64 12.59
N ALA A 143 4.93 14.15 13.68
CA ALA A 143 3.79 15.06 13.59
C ALA A 143 4.23 16.35 12.89
N ASN A 144 3.39 16.86 11.99
CA ASN A 144 3.64 18.15 11.37
C ASN A 144 3.57 19.26 12.43
N THR A 145 4.54 20.18 12.44
CA THR A 145 4.46 21.37 13.30
C THR A 145 3.40 22.35 12.79
N LYS A 146 3.02 23.33 13.61
CA LYS A 146 2.06 24.37 13.20
C LYS A 146 2.54 25.14 11.97
N GLU A 147 3.84 25.40 11.90
CA GLU A 147 4.48 26.11 10.80
C GLU A 147 4.47 25.28 9.52
N GLN A 148 4.77 23.99 9.61
CA GLN A 148 4.70 23.05 8.48
C GLN A 148 3.27 22.90 7.97
N LEU A 149 2.29 22.75 8.86
CA LEU A 149 0.87 22.71 8.48
C LEU A 149 0.44 24.01 7.80
N LYS A 150 0.83 25.16 8.35
CA LYS A 150 0.53 26.46 7.74
C LYS A 150 1.15 26.58 6.35
N ALA A 151 2.38 26.12 6.16
CA ALA A 151 3.05 26.11 4.85
C ALA A 151 2.31 25.22 3.84
N VAL A 152 1.93 23.99 4.25
CA VAL A 152 1.17 23.06 3.39
C VAL A 152 -0.19 23.66 2.99
N LEU A 153 -0.95 24.17 3.96
CA LEU A 153 -2.27 24.77 3.70
C LEU A 153 -2.19 26.04 2.84
N SER A 154 -1.16 26.86 3.04
CA SER A 154 -0.96 28.07 2.23
C SER A 154 -0.62 27.71 0.79
N ARG A 155 0.18 26.67 0.59
CA ARG A 155 0.52 26.14 -0.73
C ARG A 155 -0.71 25.56 -1.44
N GLU A 156 -1.54 24.77 -0.75
CA GLU A 156 -2.78 24.23 -1.34
C GLU A 156 -3.76 25.32 -1.77
N ARG A 157 -3.91 26.39 -0.96
CA ARG A 157 -4.73 27.54 -1.36
C ARG A 157 -4.19 28.21 -2.61
N GLY A 158 -2.87 28.42 -2.70
CA GLY A 158 -2.23 28.98 -3.89
C GLY A 158 -2.43 28.12 -5.13
N VAL A 159 -2.26 26.80 -5.02
CA VAL A 159 -2.47 25.85 -6.13
C VAL A 159 -3.93 25.82 -6.59
N ARG A 160 -4.89 25.79 -5.66
CA ARG A 160 -6.32 25.83 -6.00
C ARG A 160 -6.70 27.13 -6.70
N LEU A 161 -6.21 28.27 -6.20
CA LEU A 161 -6.47 29.55 -6.83
C LEU A 161 -5.83 29.63 -8.22
N ALA A 162 -4.59 29.18 -8.39
CA ALA A 162 -3.93 29.12 -9.71
C ALA A 162 -4.68 28.23 -10.71
N ALA A 163 -5.22 27.10 -10.24
CA ALA A 163 -6.05 26.20 -11.05
C ALA A 163 -7.40 26.83 -11.42
N GLU A 164 -8.03 27.61 -10.53
CA GLU A 164 -9.26 28.36 -10.80
C GLU A 164 -9.04 29.54 -11.76
N ILE A 165 -7.86 30.16 -11.73
CA ILE A 165 -7.51 31.31 -12.60
C ILE A 165 -6.93 30.83 -13.96
N GLY A 166 -6.72 29.53 -14.16
CA GLY A 166 -6.26 28.97 -15.43
C GLY A 166 -4.84 29.37 -15.83
N ILE A 167 -3.98 29.67 -14.85
CA ILE A 167 -2.56 29.97 -15.11
C ILE A 167 -1.84 28.63 -15.25
N SER A 168 -1.84 28.10 -16.46
CA SER A 168 -0.85 27.11 -16.89
C SER A 168 0.51 27.81 -16.84
N GLU A 169 1.37 27.46 -15.88
CA GLU A 169 2.79 27.76 -15.98
C GLU A 169 3.31 27.00 -17.22
N ALA A 170 3.40 27.73 -18.33
CA ALA A 170 4.27 27.39 -19.44
C ALA A 170 5.68 27.81 -19.04
N ASP A 171 6.58 26.84 -18.92
CA ASP A 171 7.98 26.91 -19.36
C ASP A 171 8.56 25.47 -19.44
#